data_AF-U5ETE4-F1
#
_entry.id   AF-U5ETE4-F1
#
_cell.length_a   1.000
_cell.length_b   1.000
_cell.length_c   1.000
_cell.angle_alpha   90.00
_cell.angle_beta   90.00
_cell.angle_gamma   90.00
#
_symmetry.space_group_name_H-M   'P 1'
#
loop_
_entity.id
_entity.type
_entity.pdbx_description
1 polymer ?
#
loop_
_entity_poly.entity_id
_entity_poly.type
_entity_poly.pdbx_seq_one_letter_code
_entity_poly.pdbx_strand_id
1 'polypeptide(L)'
;TKTHIEKAQNFMRQYRDPESRELKKLSANQFMDVWSHYDRDGNGFIEGFELDGFLKEFVSSANATDISPESLSGEMLDELKSCFMEAYDDNQDGKIDIRELAQLLPMEENFLLLFRFDNPLESSVEFMKIWREYDSDNSGYIEADELKNFLRDLLKEAKKMNDVSEDKLIEYTDTMLRVFDANKDGRLQLSEMAKLLPVKENFLCRQVFKEGIEAGAAKLTKDDIEKVFSLYDRDNNGSIENEELRGFLKDLLELVKKDYDAQDLNEFEETILRGVGYDKDGKISRKELTMILLALAKLPP
;
A
#
# COMPACT_ATOMS: atom_id res chain seq x y z
N THR A 1 -23.01 39.36 26.27
CA THR A 1 -22.50 39.50 24.88
C THR A 1 -21.04 39.11 24.86
N LYS A 2 -20.63 38.36 23.83
CA LYS A 2 -19.31 37.78 23.54
C LYS A 2 -19.19 36.29 23.87
N THR A 3 -19.96 35.49 23.13
CA THR A 3 -19.53 34.18 22.68
C THR A 3 -18.23 34.35 21.90
N HIS A 4 -17.14 33.79 22.42
CA HIS A 4 -15.90 33.61 21.69
C HIS A 4 -16.17 32.57 20.60
N ILE A 5 -16.42 33.03 19.38
CA ILE A 5 -16.38 32.19 18.19
C ILE A 5 -14.90 32.07 17.86
N GLU A 6 -14.27 30.97 18.27
CA GLU A 6 -13.01 30.53 17.66
C GLU A 6 -13.29 30.42 16.16
N LYS A 7 -12.79 31.38 15.37
CA LYS A 7 -12.76 31.25 13.91
C LYS A 7 -11.96 29.98 13.63
N ALA A 8 -12.60 28.95 13.09
CA ALA A 8 -11.94 27.74 12.63
C ALA A 8 -10.77 28.15 11.73
N GLN A 9 -9.55 28.05 12.26
CA GLN A 9 -8.35 28.34 11.50
C GLN A 9 -8.19 27.18 10.50
N ASN A 10 -8.16 27.51 9.21
CA ASN A 10 -7.86 26.55 8.14
C ASN A 10 -6.58 25.78 8.49
N PHE A 11 -6.67 24.44 8.54
CA PHE A 11 -5.59 23.58 9.01
C PHE A 11 -4.39 23.61 8.05
N MET A 12 -4.62 23.60 6.73
CA MET A 12 -3.55 23.68 5.73
C MET A 12 -2.75 24.99 5.78
N ARG A 13 -3.32 26.06 6.33
CA ARG A 13 -2.69 27.39 6.33
C ARG A 13 -1.42 27.44 7.18
N GLN A 14 -1.28 26.57 8.18
CA GLN A 14 -0.06 26.50 9.01
C GLN A 14 1.16 25.96 8.25
N TYR A 15 0.92 25.21 7.17
CA TYR A 15 1.95 24.60 6.33
C TYR A 15 2.32 25.46 5.12
N ARG A 16 1.73 26.64 4.98
CA ARG A 16 2.07 27.60 3.91
C ARG A 16 2.98 28.70 4.42
N ASP A 17 3.78 29.24 3.53
CA ASP A 17 4.52 30.47 3.80
C ASP A 17 3.55 31.64 4.02
N PRO A 18 3.70 32.44 5.08
CA PRO A 18 2.79 33.56 5.35
C PRO A 18 2.79 34.64 4.25
N GLU A 19 3.91 34.81 3.55
CA GLU A 19 4.11 35.84 2.53
C GLU A 19 3.85 35.30 1.12
N SER A 20 4.52 34.22 0.72
CA SER A 20 4.37 33.66 -0.64
C SER A 20 3.14 32.77 -0.82
N ARG A 21 2.56 32.27 0.28
CA ARG A 21 1.46 31.27 0.30
C ARG A 21 1.81 29.93 -0.36
N GLU A 22 3.06 29.72 -0.72
CA GLU A 22 3.53 28.42 -1.20
C GLU A 22 3.57 27.42 -0.06
N LEU A 23 3.36 26.14 -0.38
CA LEU A 23 3.51 25.06 0.60
C LEU A 23 4.97 24.96 1.01
N LYS A 24 5.22 24.94 2.32
CA LYS A 24 6.54 24.64 2.85
C LYS A 24 6.83 23.16 2.67
N LYS A 25 8.10 22.83 2.52
CA LYS A 25 8.58 21.45 2.52
C LYS A 25 8.28 20.82 3.89
N LEU A 26 7.38 19.85 3.91
CA LEU A 26 6.93 19.15 5.12
C LEU A 26 7.97 18.14 5.60
N SER A 27 8.12 18.00 6.92
CA SER A 27 8.76 16.82 7.52
C SER A 27 7.82 15.61 7.49
N ALA A 28 8.34 14.40 7.70
CA ALA A 28 7.54 13.19 7.85
C ALA A 28 6.40 13.34 8.87
N ASN A 29 6.70 13.87 10.06
CA ASN A 29 5.68 14.15 11.08
C ASN A 29 4.59 15.13 10.61
N GLN A 30 4.98 16.23 9.94
CA GLN A 30 4.01 17.22 9.47
C GLN A 30 3.13 16.66 8.35
N PHE A 31 3.70 15.86 7.45
CA PHE A 31 2.94 15.13 6.45
C PHE A 31 1.91 14.20 7.11
N MET A 32 2.32 13.49 8.16
CA MET A 32 1.42 12.62 8.92
C MET A 32 0.31 13.35 9.65
N ASP A 33 0.58 14.55 10.15
CA ASP A 33 -0.46 15.38 10.76
C ASP A 33 -1.50 15.80 9.72
N VAL A 34 -1.07 16.06 8.47
CA VAL A 34 -1.99 16.30 7.35
C VAL A 34 -2.78 15.06 6.99
N TRP A 35 -2.13 13.91 6.79
CA TRP A 35 -2.80 12.65 6.50
C TRP A 35 -3.87 12.32 7.55
N SER A 36 -3.47 12.28 8.83
CA SER A 36 -4.35 11.90 9.94
C SER A 36 -5.50 12.90 10.18
N HIS A 37 -5.36 14.15 9.72
CA HIS A 37 -6.41 15.16 9.85
C HIS A 37 -7.54 14.94 8.84
N TYR A 38 -7.20 14.45 7.65
CA TYR A 38 -8.15 14.25 6.55
C TYR A 38 -8.64 12.81 6.44
N ASP A 39 -7.81 11.80 6.69
CA ASP A 39 -8.24 10.39 6.89
C ASP A 39 -8.78 10.23 8.32
N ARG A 40 -10.03 10.65 8.54
CA ARG A 40 -10.63 10.77 9.88
C ARG A 40 -11.15 9.45 10.40
N ASP A 41 -11.64 8.61 9.51
CA ASP A 41 -12.08 7.27 9.87
C ASP A 41 -10.92 6.26 9.95
N GLY A 42 -9.73 6.63 9.45
CA GLY A 42 -8.53 5.81 9.50
C GLY A 42 -8.61 4.61 8.56
N ASN A 43 -9.41 4.71 7.49
CA ASN A 43 -9.60 3.63 6.53
C ASN A 43 -8.44 3.52 5.52
N GLY A 44 -7.50 4.46 5.55
CA GLY A 44 -6.33 4.49 4.68
C GLY A 44 -6.55 5.28 3.38
N PHE A 45 -7.67 5.99 3.25
CA PHE A 45 -8.06 6.75 2.08
C PHE A 45 -8.71 8.07 2.47
N ILE A 46 -8.41 9.14 1.72
CA ILE A 46 -9.15 10.40 1.80
C ILE A 46 -10.24 10.37 0.74
N GLU A 47 -11.50 10.17 1.16
CA GLU A 47 -12.62 10.00 0.22
C GLU A 47 -13.90 10.75 0.65
N GLY A 48 -14.87 10.86 -0.26
CA GLY A 48 -16.18 11.45 0.06
C GLY A 48 -16.09 12.84 0.71
N PHE A 49 -16.60 12.97 1.94
CA PHE A 49 -16.62 14.23 2.70
C PHE A 49 -15.24 14.64 3.21
N GLU A 50 -14.31 13.70 3.38
CA GLU A 50 -12.94 13.98 3.82
C GLU A 50 -12.18 14.72 2.73
N LEU A 51 -12.27 14.20 1.52
CA LEU A 51 -11.74 14.82 0.32
C LEU A 51 -12.35 16.20 0.06
N ASP A 52 -13.67 16.34 0.21
CA ASP A 52 -14.34 17.63 0.06
C ASP A 52 -13.82 18.66 1.10
N GLY A 53 -13.58 18.21 2.33
CA GLY A 53 -12.97 19.02 3.39
C GLY A 53 -11.53 19.41 3.07
N PHE A 54 -10.74 18.44 2.63
CA PHE A 54 -9.36 18.63 2.19
C PHE A 54 -9.28 19.68 1.09
N LEU A 55 -10.03 19.52 -0.01
CA LEU A 55 -10.00 20.43 -1.15
C LEU A 55 -10.42 21.86 -0.78
N LYS A 56 -11.46 22.00 0.05
CA LYS A 56 -11.89 23.32 0.56
C LYS A 56 -10.79 24.01 1.34
N GLU A 57 -10.12 23.30 2.25
CA GLU A 57 -9.05 23.87 3.04
C GLU A 57 -7.77 24.09 2.23
N PHE A 58 -7.44 23.17 1.32
CA PHE A 58 -6.30 23.27 0.43
C PHE A 58 -6.38 24.52 -0.46
N VAL A 59 -7.54 24.79 -1.05
CA VAL A 59 -7.75 25.96 -1.91
C VAL A 59 -7.87 27.24 -1.10
N SER A 60 -8.66 27.25 -0.03
CA SER A 60 -8.80 28.47 0.80
C SER A 60 -7.50 28.85 1.52
N SER A 61 -6.58 27.90 1.75
CA SER A 61 -5.26 28.20 2.30
C SER A 61 -4.32 28.88 1.30
N ALA A 62 -4.48 28.62 -0.01
CA ALA A 62 -3.70 29.22 -1.08
C ALA A 62 -4.17 30.63 -1.48
N ASN A 63 -5.47 30.92 -1.28
CA ASN A 63 -6.05 32.18 -1.73
C ASN A 63 -5.70 33.37 -0.81
N ALA A 64 -5.39 34.51 -1.44
CA ALA A 64 -4.95 35.75 -0.78
C ALA A 64 -6.10 36.52 -0.10
N THR A 65 -7.31 36.41 -0.64
CA THR A 65 -8.54 36.79 0.05
C THR A 65 -8.99 35.61 0.90
N ASP A 66 -9.44 35.86 2.13
CA ASP A 66 -10.16 34.86 2.92
C ASP A 66 -11.47 34.53 2.19
N ILE A 67 -11.39 33.72 1.15
CA ILE A 67 -12.53 33.06 0.52
C ILE A 67 -13.09 32.20 1.64
N SER A 68 -14.18 32.66 2.24
CA SER A 68 -14.88 31.88 3.27
C SER A 68 -15.13 30.48 2.69
N PRO A 69 -14.98 29.39 3.47
CA PRO A 69 -15.35 28.05 3.01
C PRO A 69 -16.75 27.99 2.37
N GLU A 70 -17.62 28.94 2.70
CA GLU A 70 -18.98 29.17 2.19
C GLU A 70 -19.05 29.76 0.77
N SER A 71 -17.94 30.22 0.19
CA SER A 71 -17.90 30.87 -1.14
C SER A 71 -17.39 29.98 -2.26
N LEU A 72 -16.96 28.75 -1.95
CA LEU A 72 -16.83 27.68 -2.94
C LEU A 72 -18.23 27.10 -3.18
N SER A 73 -18.84 27.39 -4.34
CA SER A 73 -20.09 26.74 -4.74
C SER A 73 -19.86 25.23 -4.88
N GLY A 74 -20.91 24.43 -4.67
CA GLY A 74 -20.84 22.98 -4.87
C GLY A 74 -20.32 22.61 -6.27
N GLU A 75 -20.80 23.33 -7.29
CA GLU A 75 -20.35 23.13 -8.68
C GLU A 75 -18.85 23.37 -8.87
N MET A 76 -18.28 24.41 -8.26
CA MET A 76 -16.83 24.68 -8.38
C MET A 76 -15.99 23.68 -7.59
N LEU A 77 -16.53 23.15 -6.49
CA LEU A 77 -15.90 22.06 -5.76
C LEU A 77 -15.90 20.76 -6.55
N ASP A 78 -17.00 20.45 -7.24
CA ASP A 78 -17.12 19.26 -8.09
C ASP A 78 -16.16 19.32 -9.27
N GLU A 79 -16.01 20.49 -9.90
CA GLU A 79 -15.01 20.72 -10.95
C GLU A 79 -13.58 20.56 -10.42
N LEU A 80 -13.27 21.17 -9.27
CA LEU A 80 -11.97 21.05 -8.63
C LEU A 80 -11.65 19.59 -8.27
N LYS A 81 -12.62 18.88 -7.69
CA LYS A 81 -12.50 17.47 -7.33
C LYS A 81 -12.22 16.61 -8.55
N SER A 82 -12.92 16.89 -9.67
CA SER A 82 -12.72 16.17 -10.93
C SER A 82 -11.31 16.40 -11.48
N CYS A 83 -10.84 17.65 -11.53
CA CYS A 83 -9.48 17.96 -11.97
C CYS A 83 -8.40 17.39 -11.03
N PHE A 84 -8.68 17.38 -9.72
CA PHE A 84 -7.76 16.83 -8.73
C PHE A 84 -7.61 15.32 -8.88
N MET A 85 -8.74 14.61 -9.02
CA MET A 85 -8.75 13.17 -9.28
C MET A 85 -8.05 12.83 -10.60
N GLU A 86 -8.33 13.57 -11.68
CA GLU A 86 -7.66 13.34 -12.97
C GLU A 86 -6.12 13.48 -12.90
N ALA A 87 -5.60 14.29 -11.96
CA ALA A 87 -4.18 14.55 -11.83
C ALA A 87 -3.45 13.65 -10.83
N TYR A 88 -4.14 13.12 -9.81
CA TYR A 88 -3.50 12.46 -8.66
C TYR A 88 -4.10 11.10 -8.28
N ASP A 89 -5.29 10.74 -8.76
CA ASP A 89 -5.87 9.40 -8.58
C ASP A 89 -5.32 8.47 -9.66
N ASP A 90 -4.13 7.94 -9.42
CA ASP A 90 -3.38 7.12 -10.38
C ASP A 90 -4.07 5.78 -10.63
N ASN A 91 -4.75 5.25 -9.61
CA ASN A 91 -5.39 3.94 -9.67
C ASN A 91 -6.87 4.00 -10.12
N GLN A 92 -7.43 5.21 -10.24
CA GLN A 92 -8.79 5.52 -10.67
C GLN A 92 -9.89 4.90 -9.79
N ASP A 93 -9.62 4.72 -8.50
CA ASP A 93 -10.60 4.19 -7.54
C ASP A 93 -11.50 5.27 -6.93
N GLY A 94 -11.25 6.55 -7.26
CA GLY A 94 -12.01 7.70 -6.80
C GLY A 94 -11.70 8.12 -5.36
N LYS A 95 -10.62 7.59 -4.79
CA LYS A 95 -10.11 7.88 -3.45
C LYS A 95 -8.67 8.36 -3.57
N ILE A 96 -8.16 8.95 -2.49
CA ILE A 96 -6.76 9.39 -2.41
C ILE A 96 -6.05 8.57 -1.35
N ASP A 97 -5.14 7.71 -1.75
CA ASP A 97 -4.25 6.98 -0.86
C ASP A 97 -3.05 7.85 -0.41
N ILE A 98 -2.29 7.36 0.57
CA ILE A 98 -1.18 8.13 1.14
C ILE A 98 -0.07 8.44 0.13
N ARG A 99 0.12 7.59 -0.87
CA ARG A 99 1.10 7.79 -1.94
C ARG A 99 0.59 8.91 -2.84
N GLU A 100 -0.67 8.87 -3.25
CA GLU A 100 -1.27 9.92 -4.07
C GLU A 100 -1.21 11.30 -3.37
N LEU A 101 -1.45 11.35 -2.05
CA LEU A 101 -1.24 12.58 -1.28
C LEU A 101 0.23 13.02 -1.22
N ALA A 102 1.16 12.08 -1.11
CA ALA A 102 2.60 12.37 -1.09
C ALA A 102 3.14 12.90 -2.43
N GLN A 103 2.46 12.65 -3.56
CA GLN A 103 2.77 13.31 -4.84
C GLN A 103 2.34 14.78 -4.86
N LEU A 104 1.27 15.12 -4.14
CA LEU A 104 0.74 16.48 -4.08
C LEU A 104 1.55 17.38 -3.15
N LEU A 105 1.87 16.90 -1.94
CA LEU A 105 2.45 17.73 -0.89
C LEU A 105 3.99 17.75 -0.99
N PRO A 106 4.63 18.94 -0.99
CA PRO A 106 6.08 18.99 -0.99
C PRO A 106 6.60 18.50 0.36
N MET A 107 7.37 17.41 0.35
CA MET A 107 7.93 16.82 1.57
C MET A 107 9.41 16.46 1.40
N GLU A 108 10.05 16.02 2.47
CA GLU A 108 11.47 15.66 2.43
C GLU A 108 11.74 14.47 1.50
N GLU A 109 12.73 14.62 0.62
CA GLU A 109 13.02 13.63 -0.44
C GLU A 109 13.35 12.24 0.11
N ASN A 110 14.03 12.17 1.26
CA ASN A 110 14.34 10.90 1.89
C ASN A 110 13.06 10.16 2.28
N PHE A 111 12.06 10.88 2.77
CA PHE A 111 10.78 10.29 3.17
C PHE A 111 9.91 9.94 1.96
N LEU A 112 9.91 10.77 0.90
CA LEU A 112 9.25 10.45 -0.38
C LEU A 112 9.70 9.12 -0.98
N LEU A 113 11.00 8.82 -0.90
CA LEU A 113 11.55 7.58 -1.44
C LEU A 113 10.96 6.32 -0.80
N LEU A 114 10.49 6.42 0.44
CA LEU A 114 9.90 5.29 1.14
C LEU A 114 8.54 4.90 0.55
N PHE A 115 7.84 5.84 -0.10
CA PHE A 115 6.58 5.56 -0.80
C PHE A 115 6.76 5.01 -2.21
N ARG A 116 8.02 4.77 -2.64
CA ARG A 116 8.38 3.92 -3.78
C ARG A 116 7.70 4.28 -5.12
N PHE A 117 7.33 5.55 -5.35
CA PHE A 117 6.65 6.02 -6.57
C PHE A 117 7.24 5.47 -7.88
N ASP A 118 8.57 5.42 -7.97
CA ASP A 118 9.27 5.04 -9.20
C ASP A 118 9.87 3.62 -9.19
N ASN A 119 9.84 2.89 -8.06
CA ASN A 119 10.51 1.58 -7.94
C ASN A 119 9.72 0.54 -7.10
N PRO A 120 8.48 0.18 -7.49
CA PRO A 120 7.76 -0.95 -6.91
C PRO A 120 8.54 -2.26 -7.09
N LEU A 121 8.34 -3.21 -6.17
CA LEU A 121 8.95 -4.55 -6.25
C LEU A 121 8.48 -5.29 -7.49
N GLU A 122 9.29 -6.18 -8.07
CA GLU A 122 8.90 -6.85 -9.31
C GLU A 122 7.78 -7.88 -9.10
N SER A 123 7.72 -8.52 -7.92
CA SER A 123 6.73 -9.57 -7.64
C SER A 123 6.60 -9.90 -6.17
N SER A 124 5.54 -10.63 -5.82
CA SER A 124 5.33 -11.16 -4.47
C SER A 124 6.41 -12.16 -4.00
N VAL A 125 7.15 -12.79 -4.93
CA VAL A 125 8.32 -13.61 -4.57
C VAL A 125 9.44 -12.76 -4.00
N GLU A 126 9.69 -11.58 -4.59
CA GLU A 126 10.69 -10.64 -4.09
C GLU A 126 10.24 -10.03 -2.76
N PHE A 127 8.94 -9.71 -2.64
CA PHE A 127 8.35 -9.29 -1.38
C PHE A 127 8.58 -10.33 -0.26
N MET A 128 8.30 -11.63 -0.52
CA MET A 128 8.48 -12.67 0.50
C MET A 128 9.95 -12.87 0.90
N LYS A 129 10.88 -12.69 -0.04
CA LYS A 129 12.33 -12.68 0.26
C LYS A 129 12.70 -11.55 1.22
N ILE A 130 12.22 -10.33 0.95
CA ILE A 130 12.42 -9.16 1.81
C ILE A 130 11.77 -9.41 3.16
N TRP A 131 10.51 -9.85 3.20
CA TRP A 131 9.80 -10.17 4.43
C TRP A 131 10.63 -11.08 5.33
N ARG A 132 11.08 -12.22 4.79
CA ARG A 132 11.88 -13.20 5.53
C ARG A 132 13.25 -12.69 5.97
N GLU A 133 13.86 -11.78 5.20
CA GLU A 133 15.13 -11.17 5.57
C GLU A 133 14.98 -10.26 6.79
N TYR A 134 13.87 -9.54 6.89
CA TYR A 134 13.64 -8.58 7.97
C TYR A 134 12.88 -9.14 9.17
N ASP A 135 11.98 -10.11 8.99
CA ASP A 135 11.36 -10.96 10.05
C ASP A 135 12.41 -11.98 10.55
N SER A 136 13.46 -11.47 11.20
CA SER A 136 14.68 -12.23 11.50
C SER A 136 14.46 -13.29 12.57
N ASP A 137 13.52 -13.06 13.47
CA ASP A 137 13.16 -14.00 14.53
C ASP A 137 12.01 -14.95 14.12
N ASN A 138 11.44 -14.77 12.92
CA ASN A 138 10.28 -15.51 12.40
C ASN A 138 9.07 -15.38 13.34
N SER A 139 8.88 -14.19 13.94
CA SER A 139 7.69 -13.86 14.73
C SER A 139 6.43 -13.87 13.86
N GLY A 140 6.56 -13.67 12.55
CA GLY A 140 5.45 -13.49 11.63
C GLY A 140 4.93 -12.05 11.59
N TYR A 141 5.68 -11.10 12.12
CA TYR A 141 5.42 -9.66 12.11
C TYR A 141 6.74 -8.92 11.86
N ILE A 142 6.68 -7.70 11.36
CA ILE A 142 7.84 -6.80 11.30
C ILE A 142 7.74 -5.81 12.44
N GLU A 143 8.58 -5.95 13.47
CA GLU A 143 8.56 -5.01 14.59
C GLU A 143 9.25 -3.67 14.25
N ALA A 144 9.07 -2.67 15.11
CA ALA A 144 9.65 -1.33 14.92
C ALA A 144 11.17 -1.35 14.66
N ASP A 145 11.94 -2.17 15.37
CA ASP A 145 13.39 -2.27 15.15
C ASP A 145 13.74 -2.92 13.81
N GLU A 146 12.97 -3.91 13.38
CA GLU A 146 13.13 -4.57 12.07
C GLU A 146 12.73 -3.64 10.93
N LEU A 147 11.62 -2.92 11.08
CA LEU A 147 11.17 -1.89 10.15
C LEU A 147 12.23 -0.78 10.03
N LYS A 148 12.81 -0.32 11.14
CA LYS A 148 13.89 0.67 11.13
C LYS A 148 15.11 0.18 10.34
N ASN A 149 15.46 -1.09 10.48
CA ASN A 149 16.56 -1.71 9.73
C ASN A 149 16.24 -1.78 8.23
N PHE A 150 15.02 -2.18 7.90
CA PHE A 150 14.49 -2.18 6.54
C PHE A 150 14.54 -0.79 5.90
N LEU A 151 14.00 0.23 6.56
CA LEU A 151 14.00 1.61 6.06
C LEU A 151 15.41 2.14 5.85
N ARG A 152 16.34 1.79 6.75
CA ARG A 152 17.76 2.16 6.62
C ARG A 152 18.38 1.57 5.36
N ASP A 153 18.17 0.29 5.10
CA ASP A 153 18.78 -0.37 3.96
C ASP A 153 18.09 0.01 2.64
N LEU A 154 16.78 0.25 2.68
CA LEU A 154 16.01 0.86 1.58
C LEU A 154 16.58 2.25 1.18
N LEU A 155 16.81 3.12 2.16
CA LEU A 155 17.34 4.47 1.90
C LEU A 155 18.78 4.43 1.38
N LYS A 156 19.60 3.49 1.86
CA LYS A 156 20.96 3.28 1.35
C LYS A 156 20.96 2.84 -0.12
N GLU A 157 20.08 1.92 -0.49
CA GLU A 157 19.97 1.44 -1.87
C GLU A 157 19.52 2.56 -2.82
N ALA A 158 18.49 3.31 -2.41
CA ALA A 158 17.91 4.37 -3.22
C ALA A 158 18.85 5.58 -3.42
N LYS A 159 19.63 5.96 -2.39
CA LYS A 159 20.48 7.17 -2.45
C LYS A 159 21.98 6.90 -2.66
N LYS A 160 22.44 5.65 -2.72
CA LYS A 160 23.83 5.16 -2.93
C LYS A 160 24.97 5.81 -2.11
N MET A 161 24.81 6.94 -1.42
CA MET A 161 25.85 7.67 -0.66
C MET A 161 25.35 8.75 0.33
N ASN A 162 24.08 8.76 0.79
CA ASN A 162 23.64 9.68 1.86
C ASN A 162 23.25 8.91 3.13
N ASP A 163 23.95 9.21 4.24
CA ASP A 163 23.68 8.62 5.55
C ASP A 163 22.54 9.40 6.22
N VAL A 164 21.46 8.70 6.58
CA VAL A 164 20.34 9.27 7.33
C VAL A 164 20.62 9.06 8.81
N SER A 165 20.50 10.11 9.62
CA SER A 165 20.75 10.01 11.07
C SER A 165 19.79 9.04 11.75
N GLU A 166 20.23 8.37 12.81
CA GLU A 166 19.39 7.46 13.62
C GLU A 166 18.08 8.12 14.07
N ASP A 167 18.13 9.37 14.56
CA ASP A 167 16.92 10.11 14.96
C ASP A 167 15.90 10.27 13.83
N LYS A 168 16.38 10.39 12.58
CA LYS A 168 15.52 10.51 11.39
C LYS A 168 14.96 9.16 10.97
N LEU A 169 15.73 8.09 11.12
CA LEU A 169 15.24 6.72 10.91
C LEU A 169 14.15 6.36 11.92
N ILE A 170 14.32 6.74 13.18
CA ILE A 170 13.28 6.57 14.21
C ILE A 170 12.02 7.36 13.82
N GLU A 171 12.16 8.64 13.43
CA GLU A 171 11.04 9.46 12.95
C GLU A 171 10.29 8.79 11.78
N TYR A 172 11.01 8.26 10.79
CA TYR A 172 10.40 7.56 9.65
C TYR A 172 9.74 6.25 10.05
N THR A 173 10.33 5.51 10.97
CA THR A 173 9.77 4.25 11.47
C THR A 173 8.45 4.50 12.19
N ASP A 174 8.43 5.44 13.13
CA ASP A 174 7.23 5.82 13.88
C ASP A 174 6.14 6.34 12.93
N THR A 175 6.54 7.14 11.95
CA THR A 175 5.65 7.64 10.91
C THR A 175 5.05 6.51 10.07
N MET A 176 5.85 5.54 9.62
CA MET A 176 5.37 4.42 8.82
C MET A 176 4.42 3.51 9.60
N LEU A 177 4.72 3.23 10.87
CA LEU A 177 3.80 2.50 11.75
C LEU A 177 2.47 3.26 11.87
N ARG A 178 2.48 4.57 12.11
CA ARG A 178 1.24 5.36 12.20
C ARG A 178 0.31 5.24 10.98
N VAL A 179 0.85 4.95 9.80
CA VAL A 179 0.08 4.79 8.56
C VAL A 179 -0.39 3.36 8.36
N PHE A 180 0.56 2.43 8.44
CA PHE A 180 0.36 1.08 7.91
C PHE A 180 -0.05 0.09 9.00
N ASP A 181 0.26 0.35 10.27
CA ASP A 181 -0.21 -0.43 11.42
C ASP A 181 -1.66 -0.05 11.73
N ALA A 182 -2.60 -0.70 11.04
CA ALA A 182 -4.02 -0.41 11.13
C ALA A 182 -4.60 -0.91 12.46
N ASN A 183 -4.06 -2.01 13.00
CA ASN A 183 -4.52 -2.62 14.24
C ASN A 183 -3.90 -1.98 15.50
N LYS A 184 -2.88 -1.13 15.33
CA LYS A 184 -2.15 -0.35 16.35
C LYS A 184 -1.41 -1.22 17.37
N ASP A 185 -0.90 -2.37 16.95
CA ASP A 185 -0.14 -3.28 17.82
C ASP A 185 1.37 -2.97 17.86
N GLY A 186 1.83 -1.96 17.10
CA GLY A 186 3.20 -1.46 17.07
C GLY A 186 4.14 -2.24 16.16
N ARG A 187 3.60 -3.13 15.32
CA ARG A 187 4.32 -3.98 14.37
C ARG A 187 3.49 -4.10 13.09
N LEU A 188 4.12 -4.50 11.99
CA LEU A 188 3.41 -4.67 10.72
C LEU A 188 3.15 -6.16 10.47
N GLN A 189 1.88 -6.51 10.29
CA GLN A 189 1.52 -7.82 9.74
C GLN A 189 1.73 -7.85 8.22
N LEU A 190 1.65 -9.06 7.64
CA LEU A 190 1.97 -9.33 6.24
C LEU A 190 1.20 -8.43 5.26
N SER A 191 -0.13 -8.31 5.47
CA SER A 191 -0.99 -7.46 4.63
C SER A 191 -0.69 -5.96 4.76
N GLU A 192 -0.18 -5.50 5.90
CA GLU A 192 0.21 -4.10 6.11
C GLU A 192 1.54 -3.77 5.45
N MET A 193 2.53 -4.66 5.62
CA MET A 193 3.81 -4.54 4.91
C MET A 193 3.63 -4.61 3.39
N ALA A 194 2.65 -5.38 2.89
CA ALA A 194 2.31 -5.43 1.47
C ALA A 194 1.76 -4.09 0.94
N LYS A 195 1.09 -3.29 1.78
CA LYS A 195 0.65 -1.93 1.43
C LYS A 195 1.83 -0.95 1.41
N LEU A 196 2.78 -1.10 2.34
CA LEU A 196 4.02 -0.31 2.39
C LEU A 196 4.90 -0.59 1.15
N LEU A 197 5.00 -1.86 0.73
CA LEU A 197 5.79 -2.30 -0.41
C LEU A 197 4.90 -2.83 -1.54
N PRO A 198 4.32 -1.95 -2.37
CA PRO A 198 3.56 -2.40 -3.52
C PRO A 198 4.45 -3.18 -4.48
N VAL A 199 3.91 -4.29 -4.96
CA VAL A 199 4.46 -5.08 -6.06
C VAL A 199 3.89 -4.57 -7.39
N LYS A 200 4.71 -4.54 -8.45
CA LYS A 200 4.32 -4.06 -9.80
C LYS A 200 3.07 -4.75 -10.30
N GLU A 201 2.97 -6.05 -10.10
CA GLU A 201 1.79 -6.83 -10.45
C GLU A 201 1.57 -7.94 -9.42
N ASN A 202 0.42 -7.92 -8.75
CA ASN A 202 -0.17 -9.18 -8.27
C ASN A 202 -0.77 -9.86 -9.51
N PHE A 203 -0.03 -10.79 -10.10
CA PHE A 203 -0.36 -11.37 -11.40
C PHE A 203 -1.70 -12.11 -11.40
N LEU A 204 -2.10 -12.66 -10.25
CA LEU A 204 -3.39 -13.33 -10.06
C LEU A 204 -4.55 -12.33 -9.93
N CYS A 205 -4.27 -11.06 -9.62
CA CYS A 205 -5.26 -9.99 -9.61
C CYS A 205 -5.58 -9.41 -11.00
N ARG A 206 -4.85 -9.79 -12.06
CA ARG A 206 -5.20 -9.37 -13.43
C ARG A 206 -6.64 -9.78 -13.74
N GLN A 207 -7.42 -8.89 -14.35
CA GLN A 207 -8.85 -9.08 -14.69
C GLN A 207 -9.13 -10.45 -15.32
N VAL A 208 -8.21 -10.99 -16.11
CA VAL A 208 -8.32 -12.32 -16.75
C VAL A 208 -8.48 -13.47 -15.73
N PHE A 209 -7.77 -13.39 -14.60
CA PHE A 209 -7.86 -14.39 -13.51
C PHE A 209 -9.04 -14.11 -12.58
N LYS A 210 -9.32 -12.84 -12.24
CA LYS A 210 -10.53 -12.49 -11.46
C LYS A 210 -11.79 -12.92 -12.18
N GLU A 211 -11.95 -12.60 -13.46
CA GLU A 211 -13.08 -13.08 -14.26
C GLU A 211 -13.05 -14.60 -14.47
N GLY A 212 -11.86 -15.21 -14.54
CA GLY A 212 -11.72 -16.66 -14.71
C GLY A 212 -12.08 -17.46 -13.45
N ILE A 213 -11.85 -16.88 -12.28
CA ILE A 213 -12.20 -17.43 -10.97
C ILE A 213 -13.68 -17.13 -10.65
N GLU A 214 -14.13 -15.90 -10.86
CA GLU A 214 -15.52 -15.46 -10.60
C GLU A 214 -16.55 -16.04 -11.59
N ALA A 215 -16.20 -16.20 -12.87
CA ALA A 215 -17.13 -16.76 -13.87
C ALA A 215 -17.17 -18.29 -13.91
N GLY A 216 -16.45 -18.96 -13.00
CA GLY A 216 -16.26 -20.40 -13.03
C GLY A 216 -15.26 -20.84 -14.11
N ALA A 217 -14.52 -21.92 -13.82
CA ALA A 217 -13.41 -22.56 -14.54
C ALA A 217 -13.37 -22.63 -16.09
N ALA A 218 -14.36 -22.13 -16.84
CA ALA A 218 -14.41 -22.17 -18.30
C ALA A 218 -13.47 -21.17 -19.02
N LYS A 219 -12.86 -20.21 -18.31
CA LYS A 219 -12.01 -19.16 -18.91
C LYS A 219 -10.50 -19.32 -18.73
N LEU A 220 -10.01 -20.14 -17.79
CA LEU A 220 -8.56 -20.34 -17.60
C LEU A 220 -8.00 -21.30 -18.67
N THR A 221 -7.15 -20.79 -19.56
CA THR A 221 -6.51 -21.62 -20.59
C THR A 221 -5.22 -22.26 -20.09
N LYS A 222 -4.74 -23.31 -20.78
CA LYS A 222 -3.41 -23.88 -20.50
C LYS A 222 -2.29 -22.85 -20.63
N ASP A 223 -2.40 -21.94 -21.59
CA ASP A 223 -1.38 -20.91 -21.81
C ASP A 223 -1.37 -19.88 -20.66
N ASP A 224 -2.53 -19.60 -20.05
CA ASP A 224 -2.61 -18.72 -18.87
C ASP A 224 -1.96 -19.38 -17.65
N ILE A 225 -2.18 -20.69 -17.47
CA ILE A 225 -1.55 -21.45 -16.39
C ILE A 225 -0.03 -21.53 -16.59
N GLU A 226 0.45 -21.74 -17.83
CA GLU A 226 1.89 -21.78 -18.10
C GLU A 226 2.54 -20.43 -17.84
N LYS A 227 1.88 -19.32 -18.20
CA LYS A 227 2.36 -17.97 -17.85
C LYS A 227 2.48 -17.77 -16.35
N VAL A 228 1.47 -18.16 -15.57
CA VAL A 228 1.53 -18.08 -14.10
C VAL A 228 2.71 -18.90 -13.59
N PHE A 229 2.85 -20.13 -14.07
CA PHE A 229 3.96 -20.98 -13.65
C PHE A 229 5.32 -20.33 -13.93
N SER A 230 5.55 -19.81 -15.14
CA SER A 230 6.80 -19.13 -15.51
C SER A 230 7.06 -17.82 -14.75
N LEU A 231 6.02 -17.20 -14.16
CA LEU A 231 6.19 -15.97 -13.38
C LEU A 231 6.67 -16.25 -11.95
N TYR A 232 6.24 -17.37 -11.36
CA TYR A 232 6.62 -17.76 -10.01
C TYR A 232 7.87 -18.67 -9.98
N ASP A 233 8.06 -19.55 -10.97
CA ASP A 233 9.28 -20.37 -11.16
C ASP A 233 10.44 -19.49 -11.67
N ARG A 234 11.03 -18.70 -10.78
CA ARG A 234 12.04 -17.69 -11.09
C ARG A 234 13.38 -18.31 -11.40
N ASP A 235 13.71 -19.43 -10.76
CA ASP A 235 14.93 -20.17 -11.05
C ASP A 235 14.80 -21.11 -12.27
N ASN A 236 13.59 -21.23 -12.83
CA ASN A 236 13.25 -22.08 -13.99
C ASN A 236 13.60 -23.55 -13.76
N ASN A 237 13.52 -24.01 -12.51
CA ASN A 237 13.82 -25.40 -12.15
C ASN A 237 12.65 -26.35 -12.48
N GLY A 238 11.49 -25.80 -12.86
CA GLY A 238 10.31 -26.57 -13.24
C GLY A 238 9.42 -26.98 -12.09
N SER A 239 9.65 -26.44 -10.89
CA SER A 239 8.85 -26.62 -9.68
C SER A 239 8.78 -25.31 -8.89
N ILE A 240 7.61 -24.98 -8.34
CA ILE A 240 7.44 -23.80 -7.48
C ILE A 240 7.71 -24.23 -6.03
N GLU A 241 8.69 -23.62 -5.38
CA GLU A 241 9.09 -23.99 -4.01
C GLU A 241 9.52 -22.80 -3.15
N ASN A 242 9.58 -22.99 -1.82
CA ASN A 242 10.06 -22.00 -0.86
C ASN A 242 9.39 -20.61 -1.04
N GLU A 243 10.17 -19.56 -1.32
CA GLU A 243 9.66 -18.19 -1.49
C GLU A 243 8.81 -18.01 -2.75
N GLU A 244 9.00 -18.86 -3.77
CA GLU A 244 8.17 -18.86 -4.97
C GLU A 244 6.76 -19.35 -4.63
N LEU A 245 6.70 -20.43 -3.84
CA LEU A 245 5.45 -20.97 -3.32
C LEU A 245 4.76 -19.96 -2.42
N ARG A 246 5.49 -19.37 -1.46
CA ARG A 246 4.92 -18.37 -0.55
C ARG A 246 4.45 -17.11 -1.28
N GLY A 247 5.20 -16.64 -2.29
CA GLY A 247 4.78 -15.53 -3.14
C GLY A 247 3.49 -15.84 -3.91
N PHE A 248 3.37 -17.04 -4.47
CA PHE A 248 2.15 -17.51 -5.13
C PHE A 248 0.97 -17.59 -4.16
N LEU A 249 1.17 -18.20 -2.99
CA LEU A 249 0.11 -18.35 -1.98
C LEU A 249 -0.31 -17.03 -1.37
N LYS A 250 0.61 -16.08 -1.17
CA LYS A 250 0.29 -14.71 -0.74
C LYS A 250 -0.66 -14.05 -1.75
N ASP A 251 -0.31 -14.06 -3.03
CA ASP A 251 -1.14 -13.46 -4.08
C ASP A 251 -2.51 -14.10 -4.16
N LEU A 252 -2.57 -15.42 -3.93
CA LEU A 252 -3.80 -16.18 -3.92
C LEU A 252 -4.68 -15.89 -2.68
N LEU A 253 -4.06 -15.77 -1.50
CA LEU A 253 -4.74 -15.41 -0.26
C LEU A 253 -5.31 -14.00 -0.34
N GLU A 254 -4.57 -13.07 -0.93
CA GLU A 254 -4.99 -11.68 -1.15
C GLU A 254 -6.23 -11.53 -2.04
N LEU A 255 -6.54 -12.52 -2.88
CA LEU A 255 -7.80 -12.57 -3.64
C LEU A 255 -9.01 -12.86 -2.75
N VAL A 256 -8.82 -13.57 -1.63
CA VAL A 256 -9.91 -14.09 -0.78
C VAL A 256 -10.02 -13.29 0.52
N LYS A 257 -8.90 -12.83 1.08
CA LYS A 257 -8.79 -12.15 2.37
C LYS A 257 -7.91 -10.91 2.22
N LYS A 258 -8.43 -9.74 2.61
CA LYS A 258 -7.68 -8.46 2.56
C LYS A 258 -6.80 -8.21 3.79
N ASP A 259 -7.21 -8.72 4.94
CA ASP A 259 -6.54 -8.55 6.22
C ASP A 259 -5.99 -9.91 6.67
N TYR A 260 -4.72 -10.15 6.40
CA TYR A 260 -4.05 -11.43 6.63
C TYR A 260 -2.67 -11.25 7.24
N ASP A 261 -2.29 -12.21 8.07
CA ASP A 261 -0.99 -12.28 8.72
C ASP A 261 -0.15 -13.48 8.21
N ALA A 262 1.05 -13.64 8.77
CA ALA A 262 1.93 -14.76 8.41
C ALA A 262 1.35 -16.13 8.85
N GLN A 263 0.54 -16.18 9.91
CA GLN A 263 -0.08 -17.42 10.38
C GLN A 263 -1.18 -17.86 9.41
N ASP A 264 -2.04 -16.94 8.96
CA ASP A 264 -3.03 -17.18 7.92
C ASP A 264 -2.38 -17.76 6.65
N LEU A 265 -1.24 -17.19 6.23
CA LEU A 265 -0.50 -17.68 5.07
C LEU A 265 0.01 -19.11 5.30
N ASN A 266 0.55 -19.42 6.48
CA ASN A 266 1.02 -20.76 6.82
C ASN A 266 -0.14 -21.78 6.88
N GLU A 267 -1.28 -21.41 7.48
CA GLU A 267 -2.47 -22.27 7.52
C GLU A 267 -3.05 -22.51 6.12
N PHE A 268 -3.02 -21.48 5.27
CA PHE A 268 -3.42 -21.57 3.88
C PHE A 268 -2.47 -22.47 3.08
N GLU A 269 -1.16 -22.32 3.27
CA GLU A 269 -0.12 -23.20 2.71
C GLU A 269 -0.37 -24.66 3.07
N GLU A 270 -0.53 -24.97 4.36
CA GLU A 270 -0.80 -26.34 4.81
C GLU A 270 -2.10 -26.92 4.21
N THR A 271 -3.13 -26.10 4.08
CA THR A 271 -4.42 -26.50 3.53
C THR A 271 -4.32 -26.82 2.04
N ILE A 272 -3.69 -25.94 1.27
CA ILE A 272 -3.48 -26.11 -0.17
C ILE A 272 -2.59 -27.34 -0.42
N LEU A 273 -1.46 -27.44 0.27
CA LEU A 273 -0.51 -28.55 0.10
C LEU A 273 -1.11 -29.91 0.47
N ARG A 274 -1.99 -29.95 1.50
CA ARG A 274 -2.76 -31.17 1.83
C ARG A 274 -3.77 -31.52 0.74
N GLY A 275 -4.39 -30.52 0.11
CA GLY A 275 -5.40 -30.70 -0.93
C GLY A 275 -4.85 -31.24 -2.26
N VAL A 276 -3.65 -30.82 -2.68
CA VAL A 276 -3.00 -31.33 -3.91
C VAL A 276 -2.25 -32.65 -3.72
N GLY A 277 -2.05 -33.09 -2.47
CA GLY A 277 -1.42 -34.36 -2.18
C GLY A 277 0.10 -34.27 -2.15
N TYR A 278 0.62 -33.51 -1.19
CA TYR A 278 2.00 -33.42 -0.73
C TYR A 278 2.99 -34.37 -1.41
N ASP A 279 3.83 -33.85 -2.31
CA ASP A 279 5.16 -34.43 -2.46
C ASP A 279 5.94 -34.13 -1.16
N LYS A 280 6.79 -35.05 -0.73
CA LYS A 280 7.51 -34.91 0.55
C LYS A 280 8.58 -33.82 0.52
N ASP A 281 8.68 -33.12 -0.60
CA ASP A 281 9.78 -32.24 -0.93
C ASP A 281 9.36 -30.76 -0.85
N GLY A 282 8.07 -30.48 -0.61
CA GLY A 282 7.56 -29.12 -0.43
C GLY A 282 7.47 -28.33 -1.75
N LYS A 283 7.29 -29.04 -2.86
CA LYS A 283 7.30 -28.46 -4.21
C LYS A 283 5.92 -28.56 -4.84
N ILE A 284 5.60 -27.60 -5.69
CA ILE A 284 4.39 -27.63 -6.53
C ILE A 284 4.80 -27.78 -7.99
N SER A 285 4.39 -28.90 -8.59
CA SER A 285 4.52 -29.14 -10.03
C SER A 285 3.45 -28.38 -10.83
N ARG A 286 3.67 -28.23 -12.14
CA ARG A 286 2.68 -27.64 -13.06
C ARG A 286 1.29 -28.27 -12.96
N LYS A 287 1.24 -29.58 -12.74
CA LYS A 287 -0.03 -30.32 -12.63
C LYS A 287 -0.77 -29.93 -11.36
N GLU A 288 -0.06 -29.81 -10.25
CA GLU A 288 -0.64 -29.42 -8.95
C GLU A 288 -1.07 -27.96 -8.97
N LEU A 289 -0.25 -27.06 -9.52
CA LEU A 289 -0.64 -25.66 -9.74
C LEU A 289 -1.94 -25.56 -10.55
N THR A 290 -2.04 -26.33 -11.64
CA THR A 290 -3.26 -26.40 -12.45
C THR A 290 -4.46 -26.84 -11.63
N MET A 291 -4.30 -27.86 -10.78
CA MET A 291 -5.38 -28.34 -9.92
C MET A 291 -5.82 -27.30 -8.89
N ILE A 292 -4.87 -26.58 -8.27
CA ILE A 292 -5.16 -25.51 -7.31
C ILE A 292 -5.96 -24.39 -7.99
N LEU A 293 -5.47 -23.86 -9.11
CA LEU A 293 -6.13 -22.78 -9.84
C LEU A 293 -7.53 -23.19 -10.31
N LEU A 294 -7.71 -24.42 -10.81
CA LEU A 294 -9.01 -24.93 -11.23
C LEU A 294 -9.97 -25.22 -10.07
N ALA A 295 -9.46 -25.59 -8.89
CA ALA A 295 -10.28 -25.80 -7.70
C ALA A 295 -10.80 -24.48 -7.15
N LEU A 296 -9.94 -23.45 -7.12
CA LEU A 296 -10.30 -22.11 -6.64
C LEU A 296 -11.27 -21.42 -7.61
N ALA A 297 -11.11 -21.59 -8.91
CA ALA A 297 -12.08 -21.16 -9.92
C ALA A 297 -13.42 -21.92 -9.90
N LYS A 298 -13.61 -22.89 -9.01
CA LYS A 298 -14.89 -23.58 -8.79
C LYS A 298 -15.55 -23.22 -7.46
N LEU A 299 -14.86 -22.48 -6.59
CA LEU A 299 -15.49 -21.96 -5.39
C LEU A 299 -16.50 -20.89 -5.83
N PRO A 300 -17.77 -20.98 -5.39
CA PRO A 300 -18.73 -19.92 -5.68
C PRO A 300 -18.25 -18.59 -5.08
N PRO A 301 -18.57 -17.45 -5.72
CA PRO A 301 -18.26 -16.13 -5.19
C PRO A 301 -18.91 -15.87 -3.82
#